data_AF-A0A936MM12-F1
#
_entry.id   AF-A0A936MM12-F1
#
_cell.length_a   1.000
_cell.length_b   1.000
_cell.length_c   1.000
_cell.angle_alpha   90.00
_cell.angle_beta   90.00
_cell.angle_gamma   90.00
#
_symmetry.space_group_name_H-M   'P 1'
#
loop_
_entity.id
_entity.type
_entity.pdbx_description
1 polymer ?
#
loop_
_entity_poly.entity_id
_entity_poly.type
_entity_poly.pdbx_seq_one_letter_code
_entity_poly.pdbx_strand_id
1 'polypeptide(L)'
;MKTMRAVGFVMVLASGIVGCGDFEAGVKDVVAPPFDPLVFRSFSAVMERRCATLDCHGHASRPLRIYGQYGLRRYEPEGSPNVENYAEYYSGGKEPTTLAELEDNYRSICALEPELVAEVYAKTSSPDVLTIVRKARLREKHKGGLLWNKGEPGDVCMTNWLTGITDTAQCEVELGHP
;
A
#
# COMPACT_ATOMS: atom_id res chain seq x y z
N MET A 1 -49.03 -58.51 22.73
CA MET A 1 -47.69 -58.28 22.13
C MET A 1 -47.83 -57.16 21.10
N LYS A 2 -47.35 -55.96 21.42
CA LYS A 2 -47.43 -54.77 20.57
C LYS A 2 -46.15 -54.68 19.74
N THR A 3 -46.25 -54.80 18.43
CA THR A 3 -45.13 -54.57 17.50
C THR A 3 -45.03 -53.07 17.17
N MET A 4 -44.01 -52.42 17.72
CA MET A 4 -43.53 -51.09 17.31
C MET A 4 -43.02 -51.17 15.86
N ARG A 5 -43.51 -50.29 14.98
CA ARG A 5 -42.88 -49.99 13.70
C ARG A 5 -42.27 -48.59 13.78
N ALA A 6 -40.97 -48.54 13.56
CA ALA A 6 -40.15 -47.34 13.60
C ALA A 6 -40.54 -46.37 12.49
N VAL A 7 -40.80 -45.11 12.85
CA VAL A 7 -40.94 -44.00 11.92
C VAL A 7 -39.54 -43.46 11.68
N GLY A 8 -39.02 -43.69 10.47
CA GLY A 8 -37.75 -43.12 10.01
C GLY A 8 -37.90 -41.62 9.79
N PHE A 9 -37.19 -40.83 10.59
CA PHE A 9 -37.11 -39.38 10.42
C PHE A 9 -35.89 -39.08 9.54
N VAL A 10 -36.14 -38.83 8.25
CA VAL A 10 -35.11 -38.34 7.31
C VAL A 10 -34.87 -36.88 7.63
N MET A 11 -33.76 -36.59 8.31
CA MET A 11 -33.31 -35.23 8.59
C MET A 11 -32.65 -34.67 7.32
N VAL A 12 -33.40 -33.87 6.56
CA VAL A 12 -32.89 -33.15 5.38
C VAL A 12 -31.94 -32.05 5.85
N LEU A 13 -30.64 -32.28 5.70
CA LEU A 13 -29.59 -31.26 5.81
C LEU A 13 -29.61 -30.40 4.53
N ALA A 14 -30.34 -29.29 4.57
CA ALA A 14 -30.35 -28.29 3.50
C ALA A 14 -30.08 -26.89 4.10
N SER A 15 -28.88 -26.68 4.61
CA SER A 15 -28.39 -25.35 5.03
C SER A 15 -26.89 -25.26 4.79
N GLY A 16 -26.47 -24.70 3.65
CA GLY A 16 -25.03 -24.57 3.38
C GLY A 16 -24.62 -23.76 2.15
N ILE A 17 -25.50 -22.97 1.53
CA ILE A 17 -25.12 -22.13 0.38
C ILE A 17 -25.67 -20.71 0.55
N VAL A 18 -25.23 -20.02 1.59
CA VAL A 18 -25.25 -18.55 1.64
C VAL A 18 -23.92 -18.12 2.24
N GLY A 19 -22.89 -18.07 1.40
CA GLY A 19 -21.52 -17.84 1.87
C GLY A 19 -20.58 -17.16 0.87
N CYS A 20 -21.06 -16.75 -0.29
CA CYS A 20 -20.37 -15.80 -1.17
C CYS A 20 -21.48 -14.97 -1.82
N GLY A 21 -21.70 -13.76 -1.31
CA GLY A 21 -22.33 -12.74 -2.14
C GLY A 21 -21.44 -12.53 -3.36
N ASP A 22 -22.03 -12.33 -4.53
CA ASP A 22 -21.32 -11.90 -5.73
C ASP A 22 -20.30 -10.83 -5.33
N PHE A 23 -19.01 -11.15 -5.43
CA PHE A 23 -18.03 -10.10 -5.58
C PHE A 23 -18.41 -9.45 -6.90
N GLU A 24 -19.09 -8.30 -6.85
CA GLU A 24 -19.15 -7.43 -8.01
C GLU A 24 -17.70 -7.29 -8.50
N ALA A 25 -17.43 -7.79 -9.69
CA ALA A 25 -16.11 -7.75 -10.32
C ALA A 25 -15.65 -6.31 -10.64
N GLY A 26 -16.37 -5.30 -10.15
CA GLY A 26 -15.89 -3.93 -10.09
C GLY A 26 -15.03 -3.76 -8.87
N VAL A 27 -13.70 -3.85 -9.04
CA VAL A 27 -12.78 -3.14 -8.16
C VAL A 27 -13.30 -1.69 -8.12
N LYS A 28 -13.87 -1.26 -6.99
CA LYS A 28 -14.21 0.15 -6.84
C LYS A 28 -12.88 0.89 -6.79
N ASP A 29 -12.57 1.62 -7.84
CA ASP A 29 -11.38 2.45 -7.87
C ASP A 29 -11.40 3.36 -6.64
N VAL A 30 -10.31 3.31 -5.87
CA VAL A 30 -10.13 4.21 -4.73
C VAL A 30 -10.04 5.62 -5.32
N VAL A 31 -10.92 6.52 -4.89
CA VAL A 31 -10.81 7.94 -5.23
C VAL A 31 -9.51 8.43 -4.59
N ALA A 32 -8.50 8.71 -5.40
CA ALA A 32 -7.14 9.02 -4.99
C ALA A 32 -6.45 9.88 -6.07
N PRO A 33 -5.27 10.48 -5.78
CA PRO A 33 -4.45 11.09 -6.81
C PRO A 33 -4.22 10.08 -7.94
N PRO A 34 -4.38 10.46 -9.23
CA PRO A 34 -4.20 9.51 -10.33
C PRO A 34 -2.78 8.98 -10.38
N PHE A 35 -2.63 7.73 -10.82
CA PHE A 35 -1.30 7.17 -11.09
C PHE A 35 -0.70 7.80 -12.35
N ASP A 36 0.16 8.79 -12.14
CA ASP A 36 1.08 9.31 -13.14
C ASP A 36 2.51 8.90 -12.74
N PRO A 37 3.19 8.02 -13.48
CA PRO A 37 4.52 7.55 -13.11
C PRO A 37 5.59 8.66 -13.12
N LEU A 38 5.36 9.80 -13.79
CA LEU A 38 6.29 10.93 -13.77
C LEU A 38 6.21 11.69 -12.43
N VAL A 39 4.99 11.92 -11.95
CA VAL A 39 4.75 12.61 -10.68
C VAL A 39 4.98 11.67 -9.48
N PHE A 40 4.46 10.45 -9.57
CA PHE A 40 4.48 9.49 -8.48
C PHE A 40 5.90 8.99 -8.16
N ARG A 41 6.80 8.95 -9.15
CA ARG A 41 8.18 8.45 -8.93
C ARG A 41 8.93 9.23 -7.87
N SER A 42 8.89 10.56 -7.86
CA SER A 42 9.59 11.37 -6.85
C SER A 42 9.03 11.14 -5.45
N PHE A 43 7.71 11.08 -5.31
CA PHE A 43 7.07 10.74 -4.03
C PHE A 43 7.42 9.31 -3.59
N SER A 44 7.31 8.33 -4.48
CA SER A 44 7.66 6.94 -4.19
C SER A 44 9.13 6.79 -3.78
N ALA A 45 10.05 7.56 -4.35
CA ALA A 45 11.46 7.53 -3.96
C ALA A 45 11.68 8.08 -2.54
N VAL A 46 10.94 9.13 -2.14
CA VAL A 46 10.93 9.62 -0.76
C VAL A 46 10.41 8.54 0.20
N MET A 47 9.29 7.90 -0.15
CA MET A 47 8.72 6.80 0.62
C MET A 47 9.67 5.60 0.70
N GLU A 48 10.38 5.31 -0.38
CA GLU A 48 11.36 4.24 -0.43
C GLU A 48 12.48 4.49 0.57
N ARG A 49 13.11 5.67 0.50
CA ARG A 49 14.26 6.03 1.32
C ARG A 49 13.93 6.10 2.81
N ARG A 50 12.73 6.56 3.16
CA ARG A 50 12.35 6.81 4.56
C ARG A 50 11.52 5.70 5.18
N CYS A 51 10.76 4.95 4.38
CA CYS A 51 9.79 3.98 4.89
C CYS A 51 10.09 2.54 4.46
N ALA A 52 10.68 2.30 3.27
CA ALA A 52 10.76 0.96 2.67
C ALA A 52 11.89 0.05 3.17
N THR A 53 12.57 0.41 4.27
CA THR A 53 13.53 -0.51 4.89
C THR A 53 12.81 -1.80 5.31
N LEU A 54 13.49 -2.95 5.19
CA LEU A 54 12.91 -4.27 5.49
C LEU A 54 12.33 -4.37 6.90
N ASP A 55 12.87 -3.61 7.84
CA ASP A 55 12.43 -3.57 9.23
C ASP A 55 11.18 -2.71 9.49
N CYS A 56 10.82 -1.82 8.54
CA CYS A 56 9.77 -0.80 8.72
C CYS A 56 8.58 -1.04 7.78
N HIS A 57 8.75 -0.97 6.45
CA HIS A 57 7.68 -1.20 5.47
C HIS A 57 8.10 -2.03 4.23
N GLY A 58 9.30 -2.60 4.24
CA GLY A 58 9.79 -3.54 3.22
C GLY A 58 9.52 -5.01 3.54
N HIS A 59 8.54 -5.36 4.38
CA HIS A 59 8.24 -6.76 4.72
C HIS A 59 6.85 -7.17 4.29
N ALA A 60 6.69 -8.41 3.84
CA ALA A 60 5.43 -8.92 3.32
C ALA A 60 4.28 -8.93 4.34
N SER A 61 4.56 -9.05 5.63
CA SER A 61 3.53 -9.07 6.69
C SER A 61 3.05 -7.69 7.16
N ARG A 62 3.43 -6.58 6.50
CA ARG A 62 3.02 -5.22 6.87
C ARG A 62 1.94 -4.66 5.92
N PRO A 63 0.98 -3.86 6.43
CA PRO A 63 -0.14 -3.34 5.64
C PRO A 63 0.24 -2.23 4.65
N LEU A 64 1.34 -1.52 4.89
CA LEU A 64 1.96 -0.62 3.92
C LEU A 64 3.24 -1.30 3.44
N ARG A 65 3.22 -1.77 2.18
CA ARG A 65 4.34 -2.46 1.54
C ARG A 65 4.89 -1.58 0.44
N ILE A 66 6.14 -1.14 0.62
CA ILE A 66 6.84 -0.32 -0.35
C ILE A 66 7.99 -1.13 -0.94
N TYR A 67 7.99 -1.20 -2.26
CA TYR A 67 8.99 -1.82 -3.09
C TYR A 67 9.99 -0.80 -3.62
N GLY A 68 11.23 -1.22 -3.86
CA GLY A 68 12.21 -0.39 -4.53
C GLY A 68 13.65 -0.85 -4.40
N GLN A 69 14.55 -0.10 -5.03
CA GLN A 69 15.99 -0.36 -5.09
C GLN A 69 16.65 -0.54 -3.72
N TYR A 70 16.21 0.19 -2.68
CA TYR A 70 16.82 0.17 -1.35
C TYR A 70 16.05 -0.68 -0.32
N GLY A 71 15.00 -1.39 -0.76
CA GLY A 71 14.06 -2.07 0.13
C GLY A 71 13.67 -3.46 -0.36
N LEU A 72 12.41 -3.83 -0.11
CA LEU A 72 11.84 -5.04 -0.72
C LEU A 72 11.77 -4.87 -2.22
N ARG A 73 12.12 -5.88 -3.01
CA ARG A 73 11.82 -5.88 -4.44
C ARG A 73 10.42 -6.46 -4.66
N ARG A 74 9.72 -6.13 -5.75
CA ARG A 74 8.47 -6.82 -6.16
C ARG A 74 8.74 -8.21 -6.74
N TYR A 75 8.15 -9.25 -6.14
CA TYR A 75 8.35 -10.62 -6.61
C TYR A 75 7.86 -10.76 -8.04
N GLU A 76 8.76 -11.20 -8.91
CA GLU A 76 8.53 -11.39 -10.33
C GLU A 76 8.55 -12.89 -10.63
N PRO A 77 7.69 -13.38 -11.54
CA PRO A 77 7.67 -14.80 -11.90
C PRO A 77 8.97 -15.23 -12.59
N GLU A 78 9.27 -16.52 -12.52
CA GLU A 78 10.43 -17.10 -13.22
C GLU A 78 10.35 -16.83 -14.72
N GLY A 79 11.45 -16.34 -15.30
CA GLY A 79 11.50 -15.94 -16.71
C GLY A 79 11.00 -14.51 -17.01
N SER A 80 10.62 -13.73 -16.00
CA SER A 80 10.38 -12.28 -16.17
C SER A 80 11.65 -11.61 -16.71
N PRO A 81 11.55 -10.71 -17.71
CA PRO A 81 12.72 -9.98 -18.22
C PRO A 81 13.34 -9.05 -17.16
N ASN A 82 12.66 -8.83 -16.04
CA ASN A 82 13.12 -8.01 -14.92
C ASN A 82 13.93 -8.81 -13.87
N VAL A 83 14.16 -10.12 -14.09
CA VAL A 83 14.84 -11.00 -13.14
C VAL A 83 16.06 -11.66 -13.78
N GLU A 84 17.26 -11.18 -13.43
CA GLU A 84 18.51 -11.79 -13.92
C GLU A 84 18.83 -13.13 -13.20
N ASN A 85 18.50 -13.25 -11.92
CA ASN A 85 18.70 -14.47 -11.15
C ASN A 85 17.52 -14.73 -10.20
N TYR A 86 16.61 -15.59 -10.62
CA TYR A 86 15.37 -15.89 -9.90
C TYR A 86 15.59 -16.60 -8.55
N ALA A 87 16.67 -17.38 -8.43
CA ALA A 87 17.05 -18.01 -7.16
C ALA A 87 17.58 -17.00 -6.13
N GLU A 88 17.95 -15.81 -6.59
CA GLU A 88 18.60 -14.74 -5.84
C GLU A 88 17.68 -13.53 -5.74
N TYR A 89 16.44 -13.79 -5.32
CA TYR A 89 15.47 -12.75 -5.06
C TYR A 89 15.84 -11.99 -3.78
N TYR A 90 16.76 -11.03 -3.92
CA TYR A 90 17.24 -10.24 -2.80
C TYR A 90 16.40 -8.98 -2.62
N SER A 91 16.18 -8.64 -1.36
CA SER A 91 15.90 -7.26 -0.98
C SER A 91 17.08 -6.37 -1.40
N GLY A 92 16.78 -5.21 -1.97
CA GLY A 92 17.76 -4.27 -2.50
C GLY A 92 18.20 -4.62 -3.92
N GLY A 93 18.85 -3.68 -4.60
CA GLY A 93 19.35 -3.88 -5.95
C GLY A 93 20.19 -2.73 -6.48
N LYS A 94 20.88 -2.95 -7.59
CA LYS A 94 21.52 -1.87 -8.37
C LYS A 94 20.54 -1.22 -9.36
N GLU A 95 19.44 -1.93 -9.64
CA GLU A 95 18.42 -1.47 -10.57
C GLU A 95 17.50 -0.44 -9.93
N PRO A 96 17.14 0.63 -10.67
CA PRO A 96 16.11 1.56 -10.23
C PRO A 96 14.76 0.87 -9.94
N THR A 97 13.93 1.53 -9.14
CA THR A 97 12.54 1.11 -8.91
C THR A 97 11.77 1.07 -10.23
N THR A 98 11.27 -0.12 -10.55
CA THR A 98 10.61 -0.45 -11.81
C THR A 98 9.21 0.17 -11.88
N LEU A 99 8.62 0.21 -13.07
CA LEU A 99 7.24 0.70 -13.23
C LEU A 99 6.22 -0.18 -12.48
N ALA A 100 6.41 -1.50 -12.50
CA ALA A 100 5.54 -2.44 -11.80
C ALA A 100 5.64 -2.29 -10.26
N GLU A 101 6.82 -1.98 -9.74
CA GLU A 101 7.00 -1.63 -8.32
C GLU A 101 6.35 -0.29 -7.98
N LEU A 102 6.46 0.72 -8.83
CA LEU A 102 5.78 2.01 -8.63
C LEU A 102 4.26 1.83 -8.58
N GLU A 103 3.70 1.04 -9.48
CA GLU A 103 2.26 0.79 -9.49
C GLU A 103 1.79 0.05 -8.23
N ASP A 104 2.55 -0.94 -7.74
CA ASP A 104 2.23 -1.63 -6.49
C ASP A 104 2.38 -0.71 -5.27
N ASN A 105 3.39 0.17 -5.25
CA ASN A 105 3.57 1.18 -4.20
C ASN A 105 2.39 2.15 -4.17
N TYR A 106 1.96 2.62 -5.34
CA TYR A 106 0.79 3.48 -5.50
C TYR A 106 -0.45 2.80 -4.89
N ARG A 107 -0.73 1.57 -5.30
CA ARG A 107 -1.85 0.77 -4.78
C ARG A 107 -1.74 0.56 -3.27
N SER A 108 -0.55 0.23 -2.76
CA SER A 108 -0.35 0.00 -1.32
C SER A 108 -0.58 1.25 -0.48
N ILE A 109 -0.23 2.43 -0.98
CA ILE A 109 -0.44 3.71 -0.28
C ILE A 109 -1.92 4.07 -0.30
N CYS A 110 -2.56 4.02 -1.47
CA CYS A 110 -3.99 4.37 -1.60
C CYS A 110 -4.91 3.40 -0.86
N ALA A 111 -4.55 2.11 -0.81
CA ALA A 111 -5.36 1.08 -0.15
C ALA A 111 -5.19 1.04 1.38
N LEU A 112 -4.28 1.83 1.97
CA LEU A 112 -4.04 1.81 3.41
C LEU A 112 -5.26 2.30 4.20
N GLU A 113 -5.85 3.41 3.75
CA GLU A 113 -7.04 4.03 4.32
C GLU A 113 -7.88 4.64 3.17
N PRO A 114 -8.50 3.82 2.30
CA PRO A 114 -9.02 4.28 1.00
C PRO A 114 -10.12 5.33 1.14
N GLU A 115 -10.98 5.24 2.15
CA GLU A 115 -12.02 6.24 2.42
C GLU A 115 -11.41 7.59 2.82
N LEU A 116 -10.38 7.59 3.67
CA LEU A 116 -9.74 8.82 4.13
C LEU A 116 -8.84 9.42 3.03
N VAL A 117 -8.19 8.59 2.21
CA VAL A 117 -7.45 9.05 1.03
C VAL A 117 -8.38 9.79 0.08
N ALA A 118 -9.60 9.27 -0.12
CA ALA A 118 -10.62 9.94 -0.94
C ALA A 118 -11.00 11.32 -0.40
N GLU A 119 -11.24 11.43 0.91
CA GLU A 119 -11.55 12.72 1.54
C GLU A 119 -10.39 13.73 1.45
N VAL A 120 -9.16 13.27 1.64
CA VAL A 120 -7.95 14.12 1.55
C VAL A 120 -7.72 14.59 0.11
N TYR A 121 -7.86 13.69 -0.85
CA TYR A 121 -7.73 14.02 -2.27
C TYR A 121 -8.83 14.98 -2.74
N ALA A 122 -10.08 14.76 -2.29
CA ALA A 122 -11.20 15.67 -2.51
C ALA A 122 -11.08 16.99 -1.73
N LYS A 123 -10.07 17.13 -0.87
CA LYS A 123 -9.82 18.29 -0.01
C LYS A 123 -10.97 18.60 0.96
N THR A 124 -11.76 17.58 1.30
CA THR A 124 -12.81 17.66 2.34
C THR A 124 -12.24 17.38 3.72
N SER A 125 -11.08 16.70 3.81
CA SER A 125 -10.34 16.43 5.04
C SER A 125 -8.88 16.86 4.92
N SER A 126 -8.27 17.20 6.06
CA SER A 126 -6.83 17.51 6.15
C SER A 126 -5.99 16.24 6.01
N PRO A 127 -4.80 16.26 5.37
CA PRO A 127 -3.89 15.12 5.33
C PRO A 127 -3.55 14.54 6.72
N ASP A 128 -3.69 15.33 7.78
CA ASP A 128 -3.44 14.94 9.17
C ASP A 128 -4.35 13.77 9.64
N VAL A 129 -5.44 13.49 8.91
CA VAL A 129 -6.33 12.33 9.17
C VAL A 129 -5.75 11.01 8.67
N LEU A 130 -4.67 10.99 7.88
CA LEU A 130 -4.06 9.76 7.38
C LEU A 130 -3.00 9.23 8.34
N THR A 131 -3.02 7.93 8.62
CA THR A 131 -2.02 7.25 9.46
C THR A 131 -0.61 7.41 8.91
N ILE A 132 -0.43 7.41 7.59
CA ILE A 132 0.89 7.59 6.96
C ILE A 132 1.50 8.95 7.34
N VAL A 133 0.66 10.00 7.37
CA VAL A 133 1.05 11.36 7.77
C VAL A 133 1.27 11.43 9.29
N ARG A 134 0.36 10.88 10.10
CA ARG A 134 0.49 10.89 11.56
C ARG A 134 1.74 10.15 12.04
N LYS A 135 2.04 9.00 11.46
CA LYS A 135 3.22 8.19 11.80
C LYS A 135 4.51 8.89 11.40
N ALA A 136 4.58 9.46 10.19
CA ALA A 136 5.73 10.22 9.74
C ALA A 136 6.04 11.42 10.66
N ARG A 137 4.99 12.06 11.18
CA ARG A 137 5.09 13.20 12.13
C ARG A 137 5.16 12.79 13.60
N LEU A 138 5.28 11.50 13.90
CA LEU A 138 5.27 10.95 15.26
C LEU A 138 4.07 11.39 16.12
N ARG A 139 2.94 11.72 15.49
CA ARG A 139 1.63 11.92 16.14
C ARG A 139 0.92 10.60 16.44
N GLU A 140 1.38 9.53 15.80
CA GLU A 140 1.02 8.15 16.07
C GLU A 140 2.32 7.35 16.28
N LYS A 141 2.32 6.37 17.19
CA LYS A 141 3.53 5.58 17.48
C LYS A 141 4.05 4.93 16.20
N HIS A 142 5.32 5.20 15.91
CA HIS A 142 6.01 4.73 14.71
C HIS A 142 7.36 4.12 15.08
N LYS A 143 7.64 2.90 14.62
CA LYS A 143 8.89 2.18 14.91
C LYS A 143 10.10 2.93 14.33
N GLY A 144 9.96 3.56 13.17
CA GLY A 144 10.98 4.38 12.54
C GLY A 144 11.21 5.74 13.21
N GLY A 145 10.46 6.08 14.27
CA GLY A 145 10.56 7.38 14.93
C GLY A 145 9.95 8.51 14.11
N LEU A 146 10.37 9.74 14.43
CA LEU A 146 10.00 10.95 13.70
C LEU A 146 10.75 10.96 12.36
N LEU A 147 10.00 11.08 11.26
CA LEU A 147 10.59 11.31 9.94
C LEU A 147 10.66 12.81 9.66
N TRP A 148 9.53 13.50 9.82
CA TRP A 148 9.43 14.92 9.49
C TRP A 148 8.55 15.69 10.47
N ASN A 149 8.93 16.92 10.77
CA ASN A 149 8.00 17.91 11.30
C ASN A 149 7.08 18.44 10.18
N LYS A 150 5.92 18.98 10.57
CA LYS A 150 4.98 19.58 9.62
C LYS A 150 5.65 20.74 8.88
N GLY A 151 5.60 20.71 7.54
CA GLY A 151 6.19 21.74 6.67
C GLY A 151 7.66 21.50 6.28
N GLU A 152 8.30 20.43 6.76
CA GLU A 152 9.60 20.01 6.23
C GLU A 152 9.47 19.43 4.82
N PRO A 153 10.54 19.42 4.01
CA PRO A 153 10.47 19.04 2.59
C PRO A 153 9.78 17.69 2.33
N GLY A 154 10.15 16.62 3.03
CA GLY A 154 9.50 15.33 2.87
C GLY A 154 8.03 15.31 3.31
N ASP A 155 7.65 16.10 4.33
CA ASP A 155 6.26 16.27 4.74
C ASP A 155 5.43 16.98 3.66
N VAL A 156 5.97 18.07 3.09
CA VAL A 156 5.31 18.80 2.01
C VAL A 156 5.22 17.94 0.75
N CYS A 157 6.27 17.20 0.40
CA CYS A 157 6.24 16.24 -0.71
C CYS A 157 5.08 15.24 -0.56
N MET A 158 4.98 14.59 0.60
CA MET A 158 3.94 13.60 0.87
C MET A 158 2.54 14.22 0.84
N THR A 159 2.34 15.36 1.52
CA THR A 159 1.01 15.99 1.61
C THR A 159 0.58 16.66 0.30
N ASN A 160 1.50 17.20 -0.49
CA ASN A 160 1.22 17.68 -1.85
C ASN A 160 0.67 16.55 -2.71
N TRP A 161 1.39 15.42 -2.77
CA TRP A 161 0.95 14.29 -3.58
C TRP A 161 -0.42 13.77 -3.13
N LEU A 162 -0.63 13.55 -1.82
CA LEU A 162 -1.90 13.08 -1.25
C LEU A 162 -3.09 14.01 -1.55
N THR A 163 -2.84 15.31 -1.76
CA THR A 163 -3.86 16.31 -2.08
C THR A 163 -3.96 16.63 -3.57
N GLY A 164 -3.30 15.83 -4.42
CA GLY A 164 -3.33 15.94 -5.87
C GLY A 164 -2.46 17.06 -6.46
N ILE A 165 -1.56 17.65 -5.67
CA ILE A 165 -0.59 18.64 -6.15
C ILE A 165 0.56 17.89 -6.83
N THR A 166 0.81 18.22 -8.10
CA THR A 166 1.84 17.57 -8.93
C THR A 166 3.22 18.22 -8.84
N ASP A 167 3.39 19.20 -7.95
CA ASP A 167 4.69 19.84 -7.68
C ASP A 167 5.59 18.88 -6.88
N THR A 168 6.63 18.37 -7.53
CA THR A 168 7.60 17.44 -6.96
C THR A 168 8.83 18.12 -6.36
N ALA A 169 8.93 19.46 -6.38
CA ALA A 169 10.14 20.17 -5.96
C ALA A 169 10.57 19.83 -4.53
N GLN A 170 9.61 19.70 -3.60
CA GLN A 170 9.91 19.34 -2.21
C GLN A 170 10.34 17.89 -2.06
N CYS A 171 9.91 17.00 -2.96
CA CYS A 171 10.43 15.63 -3.01
C CYS A 171 11.90 15.62 -3.40
N GLU A 172 12.29 16.43 -4.40
CA GLU A 172 13.69 16.53 -4.83
C GLU A 172 14.59 17.14 -3.74
N VAL A 173 14.10 18.14 -3.00
CA VAL A 173 14.79 18.68 -1.83
C VAL A 173 15.00 17.59 -0.77
N GLU A 174 13.94 16.82 -0.46
CA GLU A 174 14.03 15.72 0.50
C GLU A 174 15.00 14.63 0.07
N LEU A 175 15.01 14.26 -1.21
CA LEU A 175 15.95 13.29 -1.79
C LEU A 175 17.40 13.80 -1.78
N GLY A 176 17.61 15.12 -1.70
CA GLY A 176 18.92 15.71 -1.49
C GLY A 176 19.47 15.54 -0.07
N HIS A 177 18.63 15.19 0.90
CA HIS A 177 19.08 14.91 2.26
C HIS A 177 19.67 13.49 2.36
N PRO A 178 20.72 13.29 3.19
CA PRO A 178 21.32 11.98 3.40
C PRO A 178 20.31 10.93 3.94
#